data_AF-A0A8T1PZZ3-F1
#
_entry.id   AF-A0A8T1PZZ3-F1
#
_cell.length_a   1.000
_cell.length_b   1.000
_cell.length_c   1.000
_cell.angle_alpha   90.00
_cell.angle_beta   90.00
_cell.angle_gamma   90.00
#
_symmetry.space_group_name_H-M   'P 1'
#
loop_
_entity.id
_entity.type
_entity.pdbx_description
1 polymer ?
#
loop_
_entity_poly.entity_id
_entity_poly.type
_entity_poly.pdbx_seq_one_letter_code
_entity_poly.pdbx_strand_id
1 'polypeptide(L)'
;MHLSILIIYMMIYSKGIDNKKQMAINSRILLLGIVFLFCKVSLSHGRTNPSFRVKAVNLGGWLVTEGWIKPSLFDGIPNKDFLDGTGLQFKSVTTGKYLCAETGGGTIIVANRSAASGWETFKLWRINEKTFNFRVFNKQFVGLDTSGNGIDVVAVASTPGKSETFEIVRKPLNSSHVRIKAPNGFFLQAKTETLVTADFAGNSNWGENDPSVFVITNTGGLQGEFQITNGYGPEKAPQVMKEHWSTYIVEDDFKFISQNGLNAVRIPVGWWIASDPTPPHPYVCGSLKALDNAFAWAQKYGVNIIIDLHAAPGSQNGWEHSSTRDGSQEWGKTDENIQQTVAVIDYLTARYAKSPSLYAVELINEPLAPGASLEMVNKYYKAGYDAVRKHSSTAYVVMSNRLGQIDARELFPLASGLMGSVIDVHYYYLFSTVQQNIDYVYINRTQELTYVTTSNGPLTFIGEWVAEWQVQGASKEDYQRYAKAQLDVFERATFGWAYWTLKNVNNHWSLEWMIKNCYINL
;
A
#
# COMPACT_ATOMS: atom_id res chain seq x y z
N MET A 1 -18.24 54.83 13.98
CA MET A 1 -18.75 54.80 15.37
C MET A 1 -17.79 53.95 16.18
N HIS A 2 -17.32 54.45 17.32
CA HIS A 2 -16.28 53.90 18.22
C HIS A 2 -14.83 54.20 17.84
N LEU A 3 -14.48 55.48 18.05
CA LEU A 3 -13.14 55.96 18.38
C LEU A 3 -13.30 56.80 19.65
N SER A 4 -13.19 56.22 20.84
CA SER A 4 -13.16 56.89 22.15
C SER A 4 -12.90 55.84 23.23
N ILE A 5 -12.18 56.22 24.28
CA ILE A 5 -11.66 55.39 25.41
C ILE A 5 -10.23 54.90 25.18
N LEU A 6 -9.25 55.83 25.26
CA LEU A 6 -8.05 55.69 26.11
C LEU A 6 -7.20 56.99 26.14
N ILE A 7 -7.84 58.16 26.32
CA ILE A 7 -7.14 59.42 26.65
C ILE A 7 -7.71 59.97 27.95
N ILE A 8 -7.63 59.18 29.02
CA ILE A 8 -7.83 59.65 30.41
C ILE A 8 -6.93 58.77 31.28
N TYR A 9 -5.62 58.98 31.28
CA TYR A 9 -4.72 58.60 32.39
C TYR A 9 -3.34 59.29 32.32
N MET A 10 -3.20 60.42 31.61
CA MET A 10 -2.00 61.28 31.60
C MET A 10 -2.29 62.71 32.09
N MET A 11 -3.21 62.85 33.05
CA MET A 11 -3.36 64.07 33.85
C MET A 11 -3.49 63.67 35.31
N ILE A 12 -2.37 63.45 35.98
CA ILE A 12 -2.08 63.63 37.41
C ILE A 12 -0.57 63.31 37.56
N TYR A 13 0.15 64.14 38.29
CA TYR A 13 1.63 64.22 38.45
C TYR A 13 2.39 65.16 37.51
N SER A 14 2.01 66.44 37.55
CA SER A 14 2.99 67.53 37.57
C SER A 14 2.82 68.30 38.87
N LYS A 15 3.74 68.11 39.81
CA LYS A 15 4.06 69.06 40.89
C LYS A 15 5.31 68.57 41.63
N GLY A 16 6.39 69.33 41.51
CA GLY A 16 7.47 69.36 42.51
C GLY A 16 8.87 69.04 42.00
N ILE A 17 9.70 70.08 42.06
CA ILE A 17 11.15 70.08 42.34
C ILE A 17 12.10 70.30 41.13
N ASP A 18 12.65 71.52 41.15
CA ASP A 18 13.87 72.00 40.52
C ASP A 18 15.09 71.08 40.74
N ASN A 19 15.88 70.82 39.70
CA ASN A 19 17.22 71.43 39.55
C ASN A 19 17.97 70.92 38.31
N LYS A 20 18.78 71.82 37.75
CA LYS A 20 19.61 71.66 36.56
C LYS A 20 20.71 70.59 36.70
N LYS A 21 21.04 70.00 35.55
CA LYS A 21 22.23 69.18 35.20
C LYS A 21 22.30 67.78 35.82
N GLN A 22 21.92 66.76 35.04
CA GLN A 22 22.79 65.64 34.66
C GLN A 22 22.04 64.73 33.67
N MET A 23 22.80 64.02 32.83
CA MET A 23 22.38 62.89 31.98
C MET A 23 21.77 63.22 30.62
N ALA A 24 22.64 63.75 29.76
CA ALA A 24 22.79 63.27 28.38
C ALA A 24 23.17 61.77 28.36
N ILE A 25 22.34 60.91 28.93
CA ILE A 25 22.44 59.44 28.88
C ILE A 25 21.00 58.92 29.02
N ASN A 26 20.15 59.14 28.01
CA ASN A 26 18.88 58.40 27.93
C ASN A 26 18.31 58.27 26.51
N SER A 27 18.90 58.92 25.51
CA SER A 27 18.48 58.74 24.11
C SER A 27 19.10 57.51 23.45
N ARG A 28 20.10 56.86 24.07
CA ARG A 28 20.69 55.60 23.56
C ARG A 28 20.07 54.34 24.15
N ILE A 29 19.49 54.39 25.35
CA ILE A 29 18.84 53.22 25.98
C ILE A 29 17.41 53.03 25.44
N LEU A 30 16.72 54.10 25.06
CA LEU A 30 15.40 54.00 24.44
C LEU A 30 15.44 53.49 22.99
N LEU A 31 16.55 53.73 22.27
CA LEU A 31 16.77 53.17 20.93
C LEU A 31 17.21 51.70 20.96
N LEU A 32 17.89 51.26 22.04
CA LEU A 32 18.25 49.85 22.25
C LEU A 32 17.07 49.00 22.74
N GLY A 33 16.10 49.59 23.44
CA GLY A 33 14.86 48.91 23.84
C GLY A 33 13.87 48.64 22.69
N ILE A 34 13.89 49.44 21.62
CA ILE A 34 13.05 49.23 20.44
C ILE A 34 13.69 48.24 19.45
N VAL A 35 15.01 48.11 19.45
CA VAL A 35 15.72 47.08 18.64
C VAL A 35 15.58 45.69 19.28
N PHE A 36 15.48 45.58 20.60
CA PHE A 36 15.28 44.28 21.28
C PHE A 36 13.84 43.77 21.29
N LEU A 37 12.82 44.61 21.00
CA LEU A 37 11.44 44.15 20.86
C LEU A 37 11.08 43.67 19.44
N PHE A 38 11.99 43.83 18.47
CA PHE A 38 11.88 43.29 17.11
C PHE A 38 12.77 42.07 16.85
N CYS A 39 13.55 41.61 17.83
CA CYS A 39 14.09 40.25 17.85
C CYS A 39 13.07 39.29 18.49
N LYS A 40 11.81 39.31 17.99
CA LYS A 40 11.06 38.06 17.99
C LYS A 40 11.86 37.13 17.11
N VAL A 41 12.30 36.03 17.72
CA VAL A 41 12.71 34.80 17.05
C VAL A 41 11.92 34.68 15.76
N SER A 42 12.55 35.04 14.63
CA SER A 42 12.16 34.49 13.35
C SER A 42 12.49 33.03 13.47
N LEU A 43 11.57 32.27 14.08
CA LEU A 43 11.32 30.91 13.64
C LEU A 43 11.08 31.11 12.16
N SER A 44 12.11 30.82 11.37
CA SER A 44 11.94 30.53 9.96
C SER A 44 10.95 29.37 9.92
N HIS A 45 9.66 29.70 9.94
CA HIS A 45 8.66 28.88 9.32
C HIS A 45 9.24 28.68 7.94
N GLY A 46 9.73 27.47 7.66
CA GLY A 46 10.33 27.14 6.38
C GLY A 46 9.35 27.65 5.33
N ARG A 47 9.71 28.76 4.69
CA ARG A 47 8.93 29.30 3.58
C ARG A 47 8.99 28.18 2.56
N THR A 48 7.86 27.49 2.38
CA THR A 48 7.66 26.61 1.24
C THR A 48 7.95 27.46 0.03
N ASN A 49 9.09 27.22 -0.61
CA ASN A 49 9.46 27.92 -1.81
C ASN A 49 8.39 27.59 -2.85
N PRO A 50 7.62 28.55 -3.37
CA PRO A 50 6.56 28.27 -4.35
C PRO A 50 7.10 27.61 -5.64
N SER A 51 8.42 27.60 -5.83
CA SER A 51 9.10 26.92 -6.94
C SER A 51 9.59 25.50 -6.60
N PHE A 52 9.52 25.04 -5.34
CA PHE A 52 9.96 23.69 -5.01
C PHE A 52 8.94 22.68 -5.53
N ARG A 53 9.39 21.76 -6.39
CA ARG A 53 8.61 20.62 -6.86
C ARG A 53 9.35 19.34 -6.52
N VAL A 54 8.59 18.35 -6.10
CA VAL A 54 9.08 17.01 -5.80
C VAL A 54 9.58 16.36 -7.09
N LYS A 55 10.85 15.96 -7.09
CA LYS A 55 11.45 15.01 -8.01
C LYS A 55 11.83 13.79 -7.18
N ALA A 56 10.92 12.83 -7.10
CA ALA A 56 11.02 11.71 -6.17
C ALA A 56 11.18 10.36 -6.86
N VAL A 57 11.54 9.38 -6.05
CA VAL A 57 11.47 7.97 -6.38
C VAL A 57 10.76 7.22 -5.26
N ASN A 58 9.97 6.22 -5.63
CA ASN A 58 9.34 5.31 -4.69
C ASN A 58 10.34 4.28 -4.17
N LEU A 59 10.20 3.91 -2.90
CA LEU A 59 10.95 2.80 -2.28
C LEU A 59 10.07 1.55 -2.17
N GLY A 60 9.42 1.18 -3.28
CA GLY A 60 8.54 0.01 -3.39
C GLY A 60 9.29 -1.31 -3.16
N GLY A 61 8.58 -2.31 -2.64
CA GLY A 61 9.16 -3.60 -2.27
C GLY A 61 10.05 -3.59 -1.02
N TRP A 62 10.17 -2.48 -0.27
CA TRP A 62 11.01 -2.38 0.93
C TRP A 62 10.22 -2.60 2.24
N LEU A 63 9.50 -1.58 2.75
CA LEU A 63 8.72 -1.67 4.00
C LEU A 63 7.29 -2.18 3.76
N VAL A 64 6.91 -2.35 2.49
CA VAL A 64 5.79 -3.16 2.05
C VAL A 64 6.32 -4.05 0.93
N THR A 65 6.23 -5.35 1.13
CA THR A 65 6.79 -6.34 0.19
C THR A 65 5.88 -6.57 -1.02
N GLU A 66 6.49 -6.60 -2.21
CA GLU A 66 5.85 -6.97 -3.46
C GLU A 66 6.72 -8.00 -4.21
N GLY A 67 6.17 -9.18 -4.43
CA GLY A 67 6.91 -10.31 -5.01
C GLY A 67 7.34 -10.08 -6.44
N TRP A 68 6.62 -9.29 -7.23
CA TRP A 68 7.05 -8.99 -8.59
C TRP A 68 8.27 -8.04 -8.62
N ILE A 69 8.50 -7.23 -7.57
CA ILE A 69 9.67 -6.35 -7.43
C ILE A 69 10.90 -7.16 -6.99
N LYS A 70 10.72 -8.07 -6.03
CA LYS A 70 11.79 -8.93 -5.48
C LYS A 70 11.30 -10.38 -5.28
N PRO A 71 11.14 -11.16 -6.37
CA PRO A 71 10.56 -12.50 -6.32
C PRO A 71 11.38 -13.49 -5.51
N SER A 72 12.71 -13.31 -5.48
CA SER A 72 13.60 -14.20 -4.75
C SER A 72 13.37 -14.23 -3.23
N LEU A 73 12.66 -13.24 -2.66
CA LEU A 73 12.28 -13.27 -1.25
C LEU A 73 11.34 -14.43 -0.92
N PHE A 74 10.60 -14.94 -1.90
CA PHE A 74 9.61 -16.01 -1.73
C PHE A 74 10.19 -17.41 -2.00
N ASP A 75 11.44 -17.52 -2.48
CA ASP A 75 11.99 -18.78 -2.95
C ASP A 75 12.20 -19.83 -1.86
N GLY A 76 12.49 -19.39 -0.63
CA GLY A 76 12.71 -20.28 0.52
C GLY A 76 11.43 -20.78 1.18
N ILE A 77 10.24 -20.36 0.72
CA ILE A 77 8.98 -20.73 1.35
C ILE A 77 8.60 -22.18 0.97
N PRO A 78 8.38 -23.07 1.95
CA PRO A 78 7.92 -24.43 1.68
C PRO A 78 6.51 -24.41 1.06
N ASN A 79 6.25 -25.22 0.02
CA ASN A 79 4.98 -25.20 -0.71
C ASN A 79 4.56 -23.78 -1.11
N LYS A 80 5.48 -22.99 -1.69
CA LYS A 80 5.25 -21.58 -2.10
C LYS A 80 4.17 -21.40 -3.17
N ASP A 81 3.71 -22.48 -3.80
CA ASP A 81 2.57 -22.45 -4.69
C ASP A 81 1.22 -22.47 -3.94
N PHE A 82 1.21 -22.76 -2.63
CA PHE A 82 0.06 -22.76 -1.73
C PHE A 82 0.18 -21.67 -0.64
N LEU A 83 0.37 -20.41 -1.06
CA LEU A 83 0.33 -19.25 -0.16
C LEU A 83 -1.12 -18.80 0.10
N ASP A 84 -1.33 -17.94 1.09
CA ASP A 84 -2.65 -17.33 1.28
C ASP A 84 -3.13 -16.61 0.02
N GLY A 85 -4.39 -16.81 -0.31
CA GLY A 85 -5.02 -16.26 -1.49
C GLY A 85 -4.83 -17.07 -2.77
N THR A 86 -3.95 -18.07 -2.80
CA THR A 86 -3.84 -18.97 -3.96
C THR A 86 -5.21 -19.58 -4.24
N GLY A 87 -5.71 -19.39 -5.47
CA GLY A 87 -6.94 -20.01 -5.94
C GLY A 87 -6.67 -21.40 -6.49
N LEU A 88 -7.36 -22.40 -5.95
CA LEU A 88 -7.25 -23.80 -6.37
C LEU A 88 -8.55 -24.32 -6.95
N GLN A 89 -8.46 -25.13 -7.98
CA GLN A 89 -9.57 -25.87 -8.57
C GLN A 89 -9.25 -27.37 -8.52
N PHE A 90 -10.26 -28.20 -8.24
CA PHE A 90 -10.10 -29.64 -8.05
C PHE A 90 -11.03 -30.40 -8.99
N LYS A 91 -10.46 -31.09 -9.98
CA LYS A 91 -11.21 -31.93 -10.92
C LYS A 91 -11.12 -33.39 -10.51
N SER A 92 -12.23 -34.03 -10.18
CA SER A 92 -12.27 -35.46 -9.87
C SER A 92 -11.82 -36.27 -11.09
N VAL A 93 -10.90 -37.21 -10.88
CA VAL A 93 -10.45 -38.11 -11.97
C VAL A 93 -11.54 -39.09 -12.39
N THR A 94 -12.40 -39.50 -11.43
CA THR A 94 -13.45 -40.50 -11.66
C THR A 94 -14.65 -39.95 -12.42
N THR A 95 -15.13 -38.75 -12.05
CA THR A 95 -16.30 -38.13 -12.70
C THR A 95 -15.90 -37.20 -13.85
N GLY A 96 -14.64 -36.74 -13.89
CA GLY A 96 -14.19 -35.71 -14.81
C GLY A 96 -14.80 -34.33 -14.55
N LYS A 97 -15.41 -34.11 -13.36
CA LYS A 97 -16.06 -32.86 -12.96
C LYS A 97 -15.28 -32.13 -11.87
N TYR A 98 -15.46 -30.82 -11.79
CA TYR A 98 -14.87 -29.97 -10.75
C TYR A 98 -15.70 -29.97 -9.48
N LEU A 99 -15.01 -29.92 -8.33
CA LEU A 99 -15.60 -29.52 -7.06
C LEU A 99 -16.19 -28.12 -7.20
N CYS A 100 -17.40 -27.93 -6.68
CA CYS A 100 -18.16 -26.70 -6.81
C CYS A 100 -18.85 -26.37 -5.49
N ALA A 101 -18.69 -25.13 -5.03
CA ALA A 101 -19.54 -24.54 -4.01
C ALA A 101 -20.72 -23.86 -4.72
N GLU A 102 -21.81 -24.59 -4.94
CA GLU A 102 -22.96 -24.04 -5.66
C GLU A 102 -23.48 -22.77 -5.01
N THR A 103 -23.94 -21.82 -5.83
CA THR A 103 -24.33 -20.47 -5.41
C THR A 103 -23.22 -19.64 -4.75
N GLY A 104 -21.98 -20.16 -4.74
CA GLY A 104 -20.80 -19.53 -4.15
C GLY A 104 -20.55 -19.88 -2.68
N GLY A 105 -21.39 -20.73 -2.06
CA GLY A 105 -21.31 -21.10 -0.64
C GLY A 105 -22.69 -21.31 -0.02
N GLY A 106 -22.72 -21.70 1.26
CA GLY A 106 -23.93 -21.81 2.07
C GLY A 106 -24.61 -23.18 2.05
N THR A 107 -24.04 -24.13 1.32
CA THR A 107 -24.58 -25.48 1.14
C THR A 107 -23.45 -26.51 1.02
N ILE A 108 -23.82 -27.74 0.69
CA ILE A 108 -22.91 -28.86 0.41
C ILE A 108 -21.98 -28.57 -0.77
N ILE A 109 -20.77 -29.11 -0.73
CA ILE A 109 -19.85 -29.15 -1.87
C ILE A 109 -20.22 -30.32 -2.77
N VAL A 110 -20.32 -30.05 -4.06
CA VAL A 110 -20.67 -31.04 -5.09
C VAL A 110 -19.54 -31.18 -6.10
N ALA A 111 -19.65 -32.14 -7.03
CA ALA A 111 -18.68 -32.40 -8.09
C ALA A 111 -19.37 -32.51 -9.46
N ASN A 112 -20.07 -31.45 -9.91
CA ASN A 112 -20.97 -31.51 -11.07
C ASN A 112 -20.58 -30.58 -12.24
N ARG A 113 -19.48 -29.84 -12.16
CA ARG A 113 -19.13 -28.83 -13.16
C ARG A 113 -18.13 -29.34 -14.19
N SER A 114 -18.42 -29.14 -15.47
CA SER A 114 -17.52 -29.54 -16.57
C SER A 114 -16.41 -28.51 -16.85
N ALA A 115 -16.60 -27.27 -16.40
CA ALA A 115 -15.66 -26.16 -16.54
C ALA A 115 -15.59 -25.40 -15.22
N ALA A 116 -14.44 -24.79 -14.93
CA ALA A 116 -14.20 -24.07 -13.69
C ALA A 116 -14.22 -22.55 -13.90
N SER A 117 -14.82 -21.85 -12.95
CA SER A 117 -14.89 -20.39 -12.83
C SER A 117 -14.89 -20.02 -11.33
N GLY A 118 -15.68 -19.03 -10.91
CA GLY A 118 -15.69 -18.52 -9.54
C GLY A 118 -16.15 -19.51 -8.48
N TRP A 119 -17.15 -20.35 -8.75
CA TRP A 119 -17.72 -21.28 -7.76
C TRP A 119 -16.90 -22.56 -7.58
N GLU A 120 -16.05 -22.87 -8.56
CA GLU A 120 -15.13 -24.02 -8.54
C GLU A 120 -13.72 -23.62 -8.05
N THR A 121 -13.50 -22.34 -7.77
CA THR A 121 -12.23 -21.81 -7.29
C THR A 121 -12.27 -21.57 -5.79
N PHE A 122 -11.40 -22.28 -5.07
CA PHE A 122 -11.28 -22.22 -3.61
C PHE A 122 -10.00 -21.45 -3.26
N LYS A 123 -10.14 -20.34 -2.53
CA LYS A 123 -8.99 -19.56 -2.08
C LYS A 123 -8.40 -20.18 -0.82
N LEU A 124 -7.08 -20.34 -0.80
CA LEU A 124 -6.37 -20.88 0.35
C LEU A 124 -6.21 -19.86 1.46
N TRP A 125 -6.52 -20.27 2.67
CA TRP A 125 -6.02 -19.65 3.89
C TRP A 125 -5.02 -20.61 4.52
N ARG A 126 -3.75 -20.26 4.46
CA ARG A 126 -2.65 -21.12 4.92
C ARG A 126 -2.54 -21.04 6.44
N ILE A 127 -2.50 -22.19 7.09
CA ILE A 127 -2.28 -22.29 8.54
C ILE A 127 -0.81 -22.60 8.82
N ASN A 128 -0.25 -23.56 8.08
CA ASN A 128 1.16 -23.92 8.10
C ASN A 128 1.54 -24.61 6.78
N GLU A 129 2.70 -25.26 6.73
CA GLU A 129 3.21 -25.94 5.53
C GLU A 129 2.29 -27.03 4.97
N LYS A 130 1.43 -27.63 5.81
CA LYS A 130 0.64 -28.82 5.48
C LYS A 130 -0.86 -28.59 5.50
N THR A 131 -1.33 -27.65 6.31
CA THR A 131 -2.76 -27.46 6.61
C THR A 131 -3.28 -26.12 6.13
N PHE A 132 -4.51 -26.15 5.63
CA PHE A 132 -5.17 -25.04 4.96
C PHE A 132 -6.66 -25.02 5.28
N ASN A 133 -7.26 -23.83 5.23
CA ASN A 133 -8.70 -23.68 5.03
C ASN A 133 -8.99 -23.33 3.57
N PHE A 134 -10.14 -23.77 3.06
CA PHE A 134 -10.62 -23.42 1.73
C PHE A 134 -11.75 -22.42 1.84
N ARG A 135 -11.57 -21.23 1.29
CA ARG A 135 -12.59 -20.18 1.26
C ARG A 135 -13.26 -20.14 -0.10
N VAL A 136 -14.59 -20.18 -0.11
CA VAL A 136 -15.43 -20.16 -1.33
C VAL A 136 -15.78 -18.73 -1.74
N PHE A 137 -16.43 -18.58 -2.91
CA PHE A 137 -16.75 -17.30 -3.54
C PHE A 137 -17.48 -16.32 -2.60
N ASN A 138 -18.49 -16.78 -1.85
CA ASN A 138 -19.25 -15.98 -0.87
C ASN A 138 -18.56 -15.93 0.50
N LYS A 139 -17.24 -16.10 0.55
CA LYS A 139 -16.39 -15.89 1.71
C LYS A 139 -16.57 -16.88 2.88
N GLN A 140 -17.40 -17.90 2.70
CA GLN A 140 -17.55 -19.00 3.64
C GLN A 140 -16.40 -19.99 3.53
N PHE A 141 -16.24 -20.83 4.53
CA PHE A 141 -15.21 -21.86 4.59
C PHE A 141 -15.80 -23.24 4.37
N VAL A 142 -15.10 -24.04 3.56
CA VAL A 142 -15.35 -25.47 3.43
C VAL A 142 -15.01 -26.14 4.76
N GLY A 143 -15.86 -27.04 5.22
CA GLY A 143 -15.70 -27.83 6.43
C GLY A 143 -16.54 -29.10 6.41
N LEU A 144 -16.49 -29.87 7.49
CA LEU A 144 -17.37 -31.03 7.70
C LEU A 144 -18.66 -30.62 8.40
N ASP A 145 -19.80 -31.17 7.98
CA ASP A 145 -21.07 -30.97 8.68
C ASP A 145 -21.08 -31.71 10.03
N THR A 146 -20.71 -30.97 11.07
CA THR A 146 -20.65 -31.46 12.45
C THR A 146 -22.03 -31.55 13.12
N SER A 147 -23.07 -30.95 12.53
CA SER A 147 -24.45 -31.08 13.01
C SER A 147 -25.17 -32.28 12.39
N GLY A 148 -24.68 -32.75 11.24
CA GLY A 148 -25.15 -33.94 10.55
C GLY A 148 -24.31 -35.19 10.85
N ASN A 149 -23.92 -35.90 9.79
CA ASN A 149 -23.24 -37.20 9.87
C ASN A 149 -21.72 -37.11 10.10
N GLY A 150 -21.14 -35.90 10.14
CA GLY A 150 -19.70 -35.69 10.35
C GLY A 150 -18.80 -36.09 9.18
N ILE A 151 -19.38 -36.41 8.02
CA ILE A 151 -18.65 -36.79 6.80
C ILE A 151 -19.02 -35.95 5.59
N ASP A 152 -20.18 -35.30 5.57
CA ASP A 152 -20.59 -34.43 4.46
C ASP A 152 -19.74 -33.16 4.43
N VAL A 153 -19.30 -32.78 3.22
CA VAL A 153 -18.46 -31.59 3.01
C VAL A 153 -19.35 -30.41 2.66
N VAL A 154 -19.32 -29.35 3.48
CA VAL A 154 -20.19 -28.17 3.37
C VAL A 154 -19.38 -26.89 3.34
N ALA A 155 -19.93 -25.79 2.80
CA ALA A 155 -19.29 -24.48 2.78
C ALA A 155 -20.15 -23.41 3.49
N VAL A 156 -20.43 -23.61 4.78
CA VAL A 156 -21.39 -22.79 5.53
C VAL A 156 -20.75 -21.84 6.54
N ALA A 157 -19.55 -22.13 7.01
CA ALA A 157 -18.92 -21.40 8.11
C ALA A 157 -18.43 -20.01 7.68
N SER A 158 -18.69 -18.97 8.48
CA SER A 158 -18.17 -17.62 8.24
C SER A 158 -16.75 -17.41 8.79
N THR A 159 -16.32 -18.29 9.70
CA THR A 159 -14.98 -18.30 10.29
C THR A 159 -14.46 -19.74 10.30
N PRO A 160 -13.17 -19.98 10.00
CA PRO A 160 -12.63 -21.33 9.98
C PRO A 160 -12.28 -21.81 11.39
N GLY A 161 -12.49 -23.08 11.65
CA GLY A 161 -12.07 -23.78 12.85
C GLY A 161 -11.50 -25.17 12.55
N LYS A 162 -11.68 -26.09 13.51
CA LYS A 162 -11.15 -27.46 13.41
C LYS A 162 -11.79 -28.23 12.25
N SER A 163 -13.09 -28.09 12.02
CA SER A 163 -13.83 -28.78 10.95
C SER A 163 -13.47 -28.27 9.55
N GLU A 164 -12.90 -27.06 9.44
CA GLU A 164 -12.53 -26.41 8.17
C GLU A 164 -11.05 -26.60 7.83
N THR A 165 -10.31 -27.40 8.61
CA THR A 165 -8.86 -27.57 8.46
C THR A 165 -8.53 -28.84 7.69
N PHE A 166 -7.93 -28.67 6.50
CA PHE A 166 -7.61 -29.77 5.58
C PHE A 166 -6.12 -29.85 5.28
N GLU A 167 -5.64 -31.04 4.92
CA GLU A 167 -4.31 -31.24 4.34
C GLU A 167 -4.42 -31.55 2.85
N ILE A 168 -3.54 -30.96 2.04
CA ILE A 168 -3.40 -31.31 0.61
C ILE A 168 -2.22 -32.26 0.47
N VAL A 169 -2.50 -33.51 0.10
CA VAL A 169 -1.49 -34.56 -0.09
C VAL A 169 -1.27 -34.75 -1.58
N ARG A 170 -0.06 -34.46 -2.05
CA ARG A 170 0.32 -34.66 -3.47
C ARG A 170 0.67 -36.11 -3.75
N LYS A 171 0.35 -36.59 -4.95
CA LYS A 171 0.82 -37.88 -5.47
C LYS A 171 2.35 -37.82 -5.61
N PRO A 172 3.09 -38.82 -5.11
CA PRO A 172 4.54 -38.89 -5.31
C PRO A 172 4.90 -38.80 -6.79
N LEU A 173 5.90 -37.99 -7.13
CA LEU A 173 6.40 -37.77 -8.50
C LEU A 173 5.39 -37.16 -9.49
N ASN A 174 4.17 -36.80 -9.07
CA ASN A 174 3.18 -36.10 -9.89
C ASN A 174 2.38 -35.11 -9.03
N SER A 175 2.86 -33.86 -8.96
CA SER A 175 2.29 -32.82 -8.11
C SER A 175 0.91 -32.32 -8.56
N SER A 176 0.47 -32.67 -9.77
CA SER A 176 -0.82 -32.28 -10.35
C SER A 176 -1.97 -33.15 -9.88
N HIS A 177 -1.70 -34.28 -9.22
CA HIS A 177 -2.72 -35.13 -8.60
C HIS A 177 -2.63 -35.02 -7.09
N VAL A 178 -3.76 -34.81 -6.44
CA VAL A 178 -3.84 -34.63 -4.99
C VAL A 178 -4.97 -35.44 -4.38
N ARG A 179 -4.83 -35.71 -3.10
CA ARG A 179 -5.92 -36.05 -2.19
C ARG A 179 -6.06 -34.94 -1.16
N ILE A 180 -7.28 -34.72 -0.70
CA ILE A 180 -7.57 -33.73 0.34
C ILE A 180 -7.95 -34.52 1.59
N LYS A 181 -7.18 -34.38 2.67
CA LYS A 181 -7.44 -35.03 3.95
C LYS A 181 -8.24 -34.09 4.84
N ALA A 182 -9.36 -34.59 5.34
CA ALA A 182 -10.26 -33.89 6.25
C ALA A 182 -9.82 -34.02 7.71
N PRO A 183 -10.34 -33.15 8.61
CA PRO A 183 -9.95 -33.16 10.02
C PRO A 183 -10.43 -34.39 10.80
N ASN A 184 -11.36 -35.18 10.24
CA ASN A 184 -11.76 -36.48 10.79
C ASN A 184 -10.77 -37.62 10.45
N GLY A 185 -9.68 -37.33 9.73
CA GLY A 185 -8.62 -38.27 9.39
C GLY A 185 -8.78 -38.98 8.05
N PHE A 186 -9.95 -38.87 7.41
CA PHE A 186 -10.27 -39.48 6.13
C PHE A 186 -10.01 -38.53 4.96
N PHE A 187 -9.94 -39.07 3.74
CA PHE A 187 -9.85 -38.28 2.52
C PHE A 187 -11.24 -37.97 1.97
N LEU A 188 -11.34 -36.81 1.32
CA LEU A 188 -12.50 -36.44 0.51
C LEU A 188 -12.62 -37.39 -0.67
N GLN A 189 -13.85 -37.76 -1.03
CA GLN A 189 -14.17 -38.51 -2.24
C GLN A 189 -15.43 -37.98 -2.91
N ALA A 190 -15.39 -37.84 -4.24
CA ALA A 190 -16.55 -37.51 -5.06
C ALA A 190 -17.31 -38.81 -5.39
N LYS A 191 -18.30 -39.16 -4.57
CA LYS A 191 -19.08 -40.40 -4.74
C LYS A 191 -20.02 -40.32 -5.93
N THR A 192 -20.66 -39.18 -6.10
CA THR A 192 -21.51 -38.83 -7.23
C THR A 192 -21.24 -37.38 -7.63
N GLU A 193 -21.85 -36.92 -8.73
CA GLU A 193 -21.75 -35.51 -9.09
C GLU A 193 -22.38 -34.56 -8.05
N THR A 194 -23.28 -35.07 -7.19
CA THR A 194 -24.03 -34.28 -6.20
C THR A 194 -23.60 -34.51 -4.76
N LEU A 195 -22.63 -35.40 -4.51
CA LEU A 195 -22.24 -35.78 -3.16
C LEU A 195 -20.72 -35.97 -3.03
N VAL A 196 -20.10 -35.12 -2.20
CA VAL A 196 -18.70 -35.20 -1.80
C VAL A 196 -18.64 -35.45 -0.29
N THR A 197 -17.95 -36.52 0.13
CA THR A 197 -17.85 -36.94 1.53
C THR A 197 -16.41 -37.16 1.95
N ALA A 198 -16.13 -37.03 3.25
CA ALA A 198 -14.84 -37.27 3.86
C ALA A 198 -14.83 -38.56 4.70
N ASP A 199 -14.86 -39.71 4.03
CA ASP A 199 -14.93 -41.04 4.66
C ASP A 199 -14.05 -42.09 3.96
N PHE A 200 -13.16 -41.66 3.06
CA PHE A 200 -12.23 -42.56 2.39
C PHE A 200 -10.97 -42.80 3.23
N ALA A 201 -10.73 -44.03 3.68
CA ALA A 201 -9.61 -44.37 4.58
C ALA A 201 -8.21 -44.18 3.97
N GLY A 202 -8.12 -44.01 2.65
CA GLY A 202 -6.86 -43.95 1.92
C GLY A 202 -6.35 -45.35 1.54
N ASN A 203 -5.63 -45.42 0.43
CA ASN A 203 -4.91 -46.60 -0.02
C ASN A 203 -3.66 -46.17 -0.82
N SER A 204 -2.86 -47.12 -1.31
CA SER A 204 -1.70 -46.82 -2.17
C SER A 204 -2.07 -46.57 -3.63
N ASN A 205 -3.32 -46.81 -4.03
CA ASN A 205 -3.81 -46.58 -5.39
C ASN A 205 -3.96 -45.07 -5.66
N TRP A 206 -3.70 -44.65 -6.88
CA TRP A 206 -3.87 -43.28 -7.39
C TRP A 206 -4.35 -43.30 -8.84
N GLY A 207 -5.12 -44.34 -9.19
CA GLY A 207 -5.64 -44.55 -10.54
C GLY A 207 -6.79 -43.60 -10.88
N GLU A 208 -7.10 -43.51 -12.17
CA GLU A 208 -8.13 -42.60 -12.71
C GLU A 208 -9.56 -42.92 -12.23
N ASN A 209 -9.78 -44.11 -11.67
CA ASN A 209 -11.07 -44.53 -11.12
C ASN A 209 -11.15 -44.38 -9.59
N ASP A 210 -10.15 -43.76 -8.94
CA ASP A 210 -10.16 -43.52 -7.51
C ASP A 210 -10.95 -42.23 -7.18
N PRO A 211 -12.10 -42.32 -6.49
CA PRO A 211 -12.97 -41.18 -6.26
C PRO A 211 -12.38 -40.14 -5.30
N SER A 212 -11.28 -40.48 -4.60
CA SER A 212 -10.56 -39.57 -3.70
C SER A 212 -9.48 -38.71 -4.39
N VAL A 213 -9.16 -39.01 -5.65
CA VAL A 213 -8.09 -38.34 -6.39
C VAL A 213 -8.64 -37.18 -7.21
N PHE A 214 -7.97 -36.04 -7.13
CA PHE A 214 -8.30 -34.83 -7.88
C PHE A 214 -7.09 -34.34 -8.67
N VAL A 215 -7.32 -33.93 -9.91
CA VAL A 215 -6.38 -33.09 -10.66
C VAL A 215 -6.51 -31.67 -10.14
N ILE A 216 -5.41 -31.09 -9.66
CA ILE A 216 -5.38 -29.74 -9.11
C ILE A 216 -4.91 -28.74 -10.17
N THR A 217 -5.60 -27.60 -10.25
CA THR A 217 -5.17 -26.44 -11.05
C THR A 217 -4.95 -25.26 -10.11
N ASN A 218 -3.77 -24.64 -10.19
CA ASN A 218 -3.47 -23.38 -9.53
C ASN A 218 -3.84 -22.22 -10.47
N THR A 219 -4.75 -21.36 -10.02
CA THR A 219 -5.28 -20.23 -10.81
C THR A 219 -4.52 -18.92 -10.59
N GLY A 220 -3.45 -18.96 -9.80
CA GLY A 220 -2.69 -17.80 -9.37
C GLY A 220 -2.84 -17.54 -7.86
N GLY A 221 -1.89 -16.78 -7.33
CA GLY A 221 -1.84 -16.40 -5.93
C GLY A 221 -1.17 -15.04 -5.78
N LEU A 222 -1.15 -14.56 -4.53
CA LEU A 222 -0.59 -13.26 -4.18
C LEU A 222 0.84 -13.43 -3.69
N GLN A 223 1.65 -12.39 -3.87
CA GLN A 223 3.00 -12.33 -3.31
C GLN A 223 3.20 -10.98 -2.63
N GLY A 224 2.52 -10.77 -1.49
CA GLY A 224 2.65 -9.57 -0.67
C GLY A 224 3.23 -9.85 0.71
N GLU A 225 3.23 -8.82 1.56
CA GLU A 225 3.75 -8.92 2.92
C GLU A 225 3.00 -9.96 3.78
N PHE A 226 1.68 -10.12 3.59
CA PHE A 226 0.92 -11.17 4.27
C PHE A 226 1.43 -12.57 3.90
N GLN A 227 1.61 -12.83 2.59
CA GLN A 227 2.00 -14.15 2.10
C GLN A 227 3.44 -14.52 2.46
N ILE A 228 4.39 -13.57 2.42
CA ILE A 228 5.78 -13.86 2.79
C ILE A 228 5.89 -14.15 4.29
N THR A 229 5.25 -13.35 5.14
CA THR A 229 5.35 -13.50 6.59
C THR A 229 4.64 -14.76 7.08
N ASN A 230 3.42 -15.04 6.60
CA ASN A 230 2.73 -16.28 6.95
C ASN A 230 3.37 -17.52 6.29
N GLY A 231 3.91 -17.36 5.08
CA GLY A 231 4.56 -18.43 4.32
C GLY A 231 5.80 -19.00 4.99
N TYR A 232 6.69 -18.12 5.48
CA TYR A 232 7.86 -18.52 6.28
C TYR A 232 7.52 -18.93 7.71
N GLY A 233 6.39 -18.46 8.23
CA GLY A 233 5.96 -18.70 9.60
C GLY A 233 6.74 -17.89 10.64
N PRO A 234 6.32 -17.96 11.92
CA PRO A 234 6.74 -17.02 12.96
C PRO A 234 8.23 -17.11 13.33
N GLU A 235 8.89 -18.23 13.05
CA GLU A 235 10.32 -18.42 13.38
C GLU A 235 11.25 -17.82 12.33
N LYS A 236 10.94 -18.02 11.04
CA LYS A 236 11.82 -17.62 9.92
C LYS A 236 11.45 -16.23 9.37
N ALA A 237 10.18 -15.85 9.37
CA ALA A 237 9.75 -14.57 8.83
C ALA A 237 10.49 -13.36 9.43
N PRO A 238 10.70 -13.25 10.76
CA PRO A 238 11.44 -12.12 11.33
C PRO A 238 12.89 -12.02 10.83
N GLN A 239 13.55 -13.16 10.57
CA GLN A 239 14.93 -13.20 10.08
C GLN A 239 15.00 -12.72 8.62
N VAL A 240 14.11 -13.26 7.77
CA VAL A 240 14.03 -12.91 6.35
C VAL A 240 13.70 -11.42 6.16
N MET A 241 12.69 -10.92 6.89
CA MET A 241 12.25 -9.53 6.77
C MET A 241 13.30 -8.56 7.30
N LYS A 242 13.94 -8.87 8.44
CA LYS A 242 15.01 -8.02 8.99
C LYS A 242 16.22 -7.95 8.06
N GLU A 243 16.63 -9.08 7.47
CA GLU A 243 17.71 -9.10 6.48
C GLU A 243 17.36 -8.23 5.28
N HIS A 244 16.15 -8.42 4.72
CA HIS A 244 15.65 -7.61 3.61
C HIS A 244 15.65 -6.12 3.91
N TRP A 245 15.06 -5.69 5.03
CA TRP A 245 15.03 -4.27 5.39
C TRP A 245 16.41 -3.66 5.60
N SER A 246 17.39 -4.46 6.02
CA SER A 246 18.77 -3.99 6.28
C SER A 246 19.70 -3.99 5.07
N THR A 247 19.32 -4.66 3.98
CA THR A 247 20.19 -4.87 2.81
C THR A 247 19.60 -4.36 1.49
N TYR A 248 18.26 -4.23 1.40
CA TYR A 248 17.61 -3.85 0.16
C TYR A 248 17.68 -2.35 -0.12
N ILE A 249 17.25 -1.52 0.84
CA ILE A 249 17.47 -0.07 0.84
C ILE A 249 18.41 0.28 1.99
N VAL A 250 19.50 0.95 1.66
CA VAL A 250 20.58 1.32 2.57
C VAL A 250 20.95 2.79 2.43
N GLU A 251 21.86 3.28 3.27
CA GLU A 251 22.29 4.67 3.26
C GLU A 251 22.83 5.14 1.90
N ASP A 252 23.60 4.29 1.21
CA ASP A 252 24.16 4.61 -0.11
C ASP A 252 23.08 4.85 -1.17
N ASP A 253 21.87 4.32 -0.98
CA ASP A 253 20.73 4.61 -1.87
C ASP A 253 20.26 6.06 -1.72
N PHE A 254 20.20 6.59 -0.48
CA PHE A 254 19.86 8.00 -0.26
C PHE A 254 20.94 8.94 -0.79
N LYS A 255 22.22 8.53 -0.69
CA LYS A 255 23.33 9.24 -1.34
C LYS A 255 23.17 9.23 -2.85
N PHE A 256 22.85 8.08 -3.46
CA PHE A 256 22.60 7.96 -4.89
C PHE A 256 21.44 8.87 -5.33
N ILE A 257 20.32 8.85 -4.62
CA ILE A 257 19.15 9.69 -4.88
C ILE A 257 19.55 11.17 -4.92
N SER A 258 20.20 11.65 -3.86
CA SER A 258 20.66 13.05 -3.74
C SER A 258 21.63 13.45 -4.86
N GLN A 259 22.55 12.56 -5.26
CA GLN A 259 23.56 12.84 -6.29
C GLN A 259 23.02 12.83 -7.73
N ASN A 260 21.84 12.27 -7.97
CA ASN A 260 21.26 12.11 -9.31
C ASN A 260 20.02 13.00 -9.54
N GLY A 261 19.98 14.17 -8.89
CA GLY A 261 18.96 15.20 -9.18
C GLY A 261 17.59 14.98 -8.55
N LEU A 262 17.41 13.90 -7.78
CA LEU A 262 16.21 13.67 -6.98
C LEU A 262 16.30 14.42 -5.65
N ASN A 263 15.17 14.94 -5.18
CA ASN A 263 15.10 15.75 -3.96
C ASN A 263 14.18 15.17 -2.89
N ALA A 264 13.55 14.03 -3.16
CA ALA A 264 12.62 13.38 -2.25
C ALA A 264 12.52 11.86 -2.49
N VAL A 265 11.99 11.15 -1.51
CA VAL A 265 11.56 9.75 -1.63
C VAL A 265 10.12 9.60 -1.15
N ARG A 266 9.34 8.74 -1.82
CA ARG A 266 8.04 8.26 -1.34
C ARG A 266 8.26 6.87 -0.75
N ILE A 267 7.87 6.69 0.52
CA ILE A 267 8.15 5.47 1.29
C ILE A 267 6.82 4.78 1.61
N PRO A 268 6.46 3.72 0.85
CA PRO A 268 5.35 2.83 1.18
C PRO A 268 5.53 2.18 2.55
N VAL A 269 4.54 2.30 3.43
CA VAL A 269 4.50 1.63 4.74
C VAL A 269 3.16 0.93 4.94
N GLY A 270 3.19 -0.23 5.60
CA GLY A 270 1.97 -0.94 5.99
C GLY A 270 1.49 -0.58 7.39
N TRP A 271 0.18 -0.63 7.61
CA TRP A 271 -0.46 -0.27 8.87
C TRP A 271 0.13 -0.95 10.11
N TRP A 272 0.66 -2.17 9.98
CA TRP A 272 1.28 -2.94 11.06
C TRP A 272 2.49 -2.23 11.69
N ILE A 273 3.14 -1.32 10.95
CA ILE A 273 4.29 -0.54 11.44
C ILE A 273 3.98 0.25 12.71
N ALA A 274 2.74 0.70 12.89
CA ALA A 274 2.32 1.47 14.06
C ALA A 274 2.19 0.60 15.33
N SER A 275 2.26 -0.72 15.19
CA SER A 275 2.20 -1.68 16.29
C SER A 275 3.56 -2.25 16.67
N ASP A 276 4.67 -1.74 16.10
CA ASP A 276 6.02 -2.14 16.51
C ASP A 276 6.26 -1.85 18.01
N PRO A 277 6.93 -2.76 18.76
CA PRO A 277 7.62 -3.98 18.30
C PRO A 277 6.76 -5.25 18.32
N THR A 278 5.44 -5.15 18.47
CA THR A 278 4.52 -6.29 18.56
C THR A 278 3.38 -6.18 17.54
N PRO A 279 3.69 -6.18 16.23
CA PRO A 279 2.66 -6.14 15.21
C PRO A 279 1.79 -7.40 15.26
N PRO A 280 0.53 -7.32 14.80
CA PRO A 280 -0.37 -8.45 14.78
C PRO A 280 0.11 -9.52 13.77
N HIS A 281 -0.08 -10.78 14.11
CA HIS A 281 0.26 -11.90 13.23
C HIS A 281 -0.50 -11.80 11.88
N PRO A 282 0.13 -12.12 10.72
CA PRO A 282 1.48 -12.69 10.57
C PRO A 282 2.62 -11.66 10.49
N TYR A 283 2.32 -10.36 10.56
CA TYR A 283 3.33 -9.32 10.41
C TYR A 283 4.40 -9.41 11.50
N VAL A 284 5.62 -8.98 11.15
CA VAL A 284 6.81 -9.10 12.01
C VAL A 284 7.37 -7.72 12.32
N CYS A 285 8.04 -7.60 13.47
CA CYS A 285 8.53 -6.32 13.96
C CYS A 285 9.83 -5.87 13.30
N GLY A 286 10.04 -4.55 13.20
CA GLY A 286 11.33 -3.95 12.84
C GLY A 286 11.29 -2.94 11.69
N SER A 287 10.18 -2.87 10.95
CA SER A 287 10.01 -1.91 9.86
C SER A 287 10.02 -0.46 10.36
N LEU A 288 9.57 -0.18 11.59
CA LEU A 288 9.64 1.16 12.17
C LEU A 288 11.09 1.63 12.36
N LYS A 289 11.99 0.72 12.77
CA LYS A 289 13.41 1.04 12.92
C LYS A 289 14.07 1.33 11.58
N ALA A 290 13.66 0.62 10.52
CA ALA A 290 14.13 0.88 9.17
C ALA A 290 13.65 2.26 8.67
N LEU A 291 12.40 2.64 8.95
CA LEU A 291 11.89 3.97 8.65
C LEU A 291 12.63 5.08 9.42
N ASP A 292 12.95 4.86 10.71
CA ASP A 292 13.78 5.80 11.48
C ASP A 292 15.16 6.03 10.83
N ASN A 293 15.78 4.96 10.31
CA ASN A 293 17.06 5.08 9.61
C ASN A 293 16.91 5.88 8.31
N ALA A 294 15.82 5.66 7.54
CA ALA A 294 15.53 6.46 6.35
C ALA A 294 15.43 7.96 6.67
N PHE A 295 14.77 8.34 7.77
CA PHE A 295 14.73 9.74 8.20
C PHE A 295 16.11 10.31 8.55
N ALA A 296 16.98 9.52 9.16
CA ALA A 296 18.36 9.94 9.44
C ALA A 296 19.18 10.13 8.15
N TRP A 297 19.06 9.21 7.19
CA TRP A 297 19.73 9.29 5.89
C TRP A 297 19.20 10.47 5.07
N ALA A 298 17.87 10.64 5.03
CA ALA A 298 17.21 11.74 4.35
C ALA A 298 17.72 13.10 4.86
N GLN A 299 17.82 13.26 6.19
CA GLN A 299 18.37 14.48 6.77
C GLN A 299 19.84 14.69 6.39
N LYS A 300 20.66 13.63 6.39
CA LYS A 300 22.09 13.70 6.03
C LYS A 300 22.32 14.13 4.58
N TYR A 301 21.48 13.66 3.66
CA TYR A 301 21.64 13.91 2.22
C TYR A 301 20.71 14.99 1.65
N GLY A 302 19.96 15.70 2.51
CA GLY A 302 19.05 16.77 2.10
C GLY A 302 17.87 16.29 1.26
N VAL A 303 17.42 15.06 1.49
CA VAL A 303 16.28 14.43 0.81
C VAL A 303 15.04 14.58 1.67
N ASN A 304 13.91 14.90 1.03
CA ASN A 304 12.60 14.95 1.67
C ASN A 304 11.92 13.58 1.68
N ILE A 305 11.05 13.33 2.66
CA ILE A 305 10.27 12.09 2.77
C ILE A 305 8.78 12.41 2.64
N ILE A 306 8.13 11.64 1.77
CA ILE A 306 6.68 11.45 1.72
C ILE A 306 6.43 10.07 2.36
N ILE A 307 5.80 10.05 3.54
CA ILE A 307 5.33 8.79 4.13
C ILE A 307 4.04 8.41 3.44
N ASP A 308 3.96 7.21 2.88
CA ASP A 308 2.78 6.71 2.18
C ASP A 308 2.21 5.49 2.90
N LEU A 309 0.99 5.62 3.46
CA LEU A 309 0.27 4.48 4.01
C LEU A 309 -0.24 3.58 2.87
N HIS A 310 0.62 2.68 2.45
CA HIS A 310 0.44 1.88 1.25
C HIS A 310 -0.50 0.69 1.45
N ALA A 311 -0.58 0.16 2.67
CA ALA A 311 -1.48 -0.92 3.03
C ALA A 311 -2.29 -0.56 4.28
N ALA A 312 -3.61 -0.50 4.14
CA ALA A 312 -4.55 -0.27 5.24
C ALA A 312 -5.13 -1.58 5.80
N PRO A 313 -5.61 -1.61 7.06
CA PRO A 313 -6.26 -2.79 7.64
C PRO A 313 -7.44 -3.26 6.79
N GLY A 314 -7.43 -4.54 6.42
CA GLY A 314 -8.46 -5.14 5.57
C GLY A 314 -8.28 -4.93 4.07
N SER A 315 -7.20 -4.27 3.63
CA SER A 315 -6.87 -3.98 2.23
C SER A 315 -7.90 -3.11 1.50
N GLN A 316 -7.42 -2.00 0.96
CA GLN A 316 -8.21 -1.01 0.25
C GLN A 316 -8.41 -1.30 -1.24
N ASN A 317 -7.70 -2.28 -1.81
CA ASN A 317 -7.82 -2.63 -3.24
C ASN A 317 -7.76 -4.13 -3.57
N GLY A 318 -7.50 -5.00 -2.60
CA GLY A 318 -7.47 -6.45 -2.83
C GLY A 318 -6.25 -6.94 -3.60
N TRP A 319 -5.16 -6.17 -3.67
CA TRP A 319 -3.90 -6.58 -4.28
C TRP A 319 -2.79 -6.79 -3.24
N GLU A 320 -1.70 -7.41 -3.66
CA GLU A 320 -0.59 -7.79 -2.79
C GLU A 320 0.08 -6.58 -2.12
N HIS A 321 0.17 -5.45 -2.82
CA HIS A 321 0.78 -4.23 -2.29
C HIS A 321 -0.06 -3.54 -1.20
N SER A 322 -1.34 -3.91 -1.03
CA SER A 322 -2.17 -3.50 0.10
C SER A 322 -2.27 -4.60 1.16
N SER A 323 -1.42 -5.62 1.05
CA SER A 323 -1.26 -6.71 2.02
C SER A 323 -2.54 -7.49 2.29
N THR A 324 -3.38 -7.64 1.25
CA THR A 324 -4.56 -8.50 1.35
C THR A 324 -4.16 -9.95 1.62
N ARG A 325 -4.95 -10.65 2.44
CA ARG A 325 -4.74 -12.07 2.69
C ARG A 325 -5.09 -12.92 1.48
N ASP A 326 -6.23 -12.64 0.84
CA ASP A 326 -6.77 -13.49 -0.21
C ASP A 326 -7.40 -12.73 -1.39
N GLY A 327 -7.10 -11.44 -1.52
CA GLY A 327 -7.67 -10.59 -2.56
C GLY A 327 -9.03 -10.01 -2.18
N SER A 328 -9.48 -10.20 -0.92
CA SER A 328 -10.63 -9.47 -0.41
C SER A 328 -10.28 -8.01 -0.15
N GLN A 329 -11.20 -7.14 -0.52
CA GLN A 329 -11.22 -5.74 -0.14
C GLN A 329 -12.23 -5.56 1.00
N GLU A 330 -11.74 -5.31 2.21
CA GLU A 330 -12.55 -5.15 3.43
C GLU A 330 -12.41 -3.75 4.04
N TRP A 331 -11.37 -3.01 3.68
CA TRP A 331 -11.20 -1.63 4.15
C TRP A 331 -12.36 -0.74 3.72
N GLY A 332 -12.74 0.19 4.59
CA GLY A 332 -13.79 1.16 4.31
C GLY A 332 -15.22 0.62 4.39
N LYS A 333 -15.43 -0.61 4.88
CA LYS A 333 -16.78 -1.15 5.12
C LYS A 333 -17.39 -0.76 6.46
N THR A 334 -16.55 -0.36 7.42
CA THR A 334 -16.96 0.01 8.77
C THR A 334 -16.22 1.25 9.24
N ASP A 335 -16.83 2.00 10.14
CA ASP A 335 -16.20 3.14 10.81
C ASP A 335 -14.97 2.73 11.63
N GLU A 336 -14.99 1.53 12.19
CA GLU A 336 -13.87 0.93 12.90
C GLU A 336 -12.61 0.85 12.00
N ASN A 337 -12.76 0.42 10.73
CA ASN A 337 -11.63 0.37 9.80
C ASN A 337 -11.06 1.76 9.51
N ILE A 338 -11.93 2.77 9.41
CA ILE A 338 -11.51 4.17 9.24
C ILE A 338 -10.72 4.65 10.46
N GLN A 339 -11.24 4.42 11.67
CA GLN A 339 -10.58 4.83 12.91
C GLN A 339 -9.21 4.15 13.09
N GLN A 340 -9.12 2.84 12.82
CA GLN A 340 -7.86 2.10 12.87
C GLN A 340 -6.83 2.67 11.89
N THR A 341 -7.25 3.00 10.67
CA THR A 341 -6.36 3.59 9.65
C THR A 341 -5.92 5.01 10.04
N VAL A 342 -6.82 5.83 10.60
CA VAL A 342 -6.49 7.18 11.11
C VAL A 342 -5.49 7.11 12.28
N ALA A 343 -5.60 6.12 13.15
CA ALA A 343 -4.67 5.93 14.26
C ALA A 343 -3.23 5.68 13.78
N VAL A 344 -3.05 5.00 12.65
CA VAL A 344 -1.73 4.82 12.01
C VAL A 344 -1.17 6.15 11.52
N ILE A 345 -2.00 6.98 10.87
CA ILE A 345 -1.60 8.32 10.42
C ILE A 345 -1.24 9.23 11.60
N ASP A 346 -2.04 9.23 12.67
CA ASP A 346 -1.75 9.99 13.89
C ASP A 346 -0.40 9.56 14.47
N TYR A 347 -0.16 8.26 14.59
CA TYR A 347 1.10 7.69 15.11
C TYR A 347 2.33 8.11 14.28
N LEU A 348 2.29 7.87 12.97
CA LEU A 348 3.41 8.17 12.07
C LEU A 348 3.70 9.67 12.03
N THR A 349 2.65 10.50 11.95
CA THR A 349 2.83 11.95 11.94
C THR A 349 3.39 12.43 13.28
N ALA A 350 2.85 11.98 14.42
CA ALA A 350 3.36 12.34 15.74
C ALA A 350 4.85 12.05 15.90
N ARG A 351 5.29 10.90 15.38
CA ARG A 351 6.68 10.45 15.45
C ARG A 351 7.63 11.33 14.63
N TYR A 352 7.24 11.66 13.40
CA TYR A 352 8.13 12.30 12.43
C TYR A 352 7.91 13.81 12.23
N ALA A 353 6.87 14.41 12.82
CA ALA A 353 6.53 15.83 12.64
C ALA A 353 7.65 16.82 12.97
N LYS A 354 8.59 16.43 13.85
CA LYS A 354 9.75 17.26 14.22
C LYS A 354 10.95 17.08 13.30
N SER A 355 10.93 16.08 12.41
CA SER A 355 12.01 15.86 11.47
C SER A 355 11.94 16.90 10.34
N PRO A 356 13.04 17.60 10.02
CA PRO A 356 13.07 18.53 8.90
C PRO A 356 12.89 17.83 7.54
N SER A 357 13.09 16.51 7.49
CA SER A 357 12.88 15.71 6.27
C SER A 357 11.43 15.28 6.07
N LEU A 358 10.52 15.44 7.04
CA LEU A 358 9.09 15.14 6.78
C LEU A 358 8.49 16.23 5.90
N TYR A 359 8.21 15.89 4.64
CA TYR A 359 7.64 16.81 3.67
C TYR A 359 6.14 16.61 3.50
N ALA A 360 5.69 15.36 3.43
CA ALA A 360 4.28 15.04 3.27
C ALA A 360 3.90 13.71 3.91
N VAL A 361 2.59 13.56 4.16
CA VAL A 361 1.96 12.32 4.59
C VAL A 361 0.84 12.01 3.60
N GLU A 362 0.98 10.90 2.89
CA GLU A 362 -0.06 10.34 2.05
C GLU A 362 -0.94 9.40 2.86
N LEU A 363 -2.23 9.71 2.86
CA LEU A 363 -3.17 9.11 3.79
C LEU A 363 -3.47 7.66 3.45
N ILE A 364 -3.59 7.30 2.17
CA ILE A 364 -3.74 5.90 1.75
C ILE A 364 -3.40 5.79 0.26
N ASN A 365 -2.73 4.72 -0.12
CA ASN A 365 -2.47 4.39 -1.51
C ASN A 365 -3.68 3.74 -2.20
N GLU A 366 -4.07 4.22 -3.38
CA GLU A 366 -4.93 3.51 -4.34
C GLU A 366 -6.20 2.80 -3.78
N PRO A 367 -7.11 3.50 -3.10
CA PRO A 367 -8.39 2.91 -2.72
C PRO A 367 -9.22 2.53 -3.96
N LEU A 368 -9.64 1.26 -4.10
CA LEU A 368 -10.31 0.77 -5.31
C LEU A 368 -11.83 0.97 -5.27
N ALA A 369 -12.40 1.65 -6.26
CA ALA A 369 -13.84 1.71 -6.46
C ALA A 369 -14.40 0.42 -7.11
N PRO A 370 -15.65 0.03 -6.84
CA PRO A 370 -16.59 0.64 -5.91
C PRO A 370 -16.44 0.14 -4.45
N GLY A 371 -15.52 -0.80 -4.17
CA GLY A 371 -15.38 -1.42 -2.85
C GLY A 371 -15.04 -0.41 -1.74
N ALA A 372 -14.14 0.53 -2.02
CA ALA A 372 -13.92 1.73 -1.23
C ALA A 372 -14.88 2.82 -1.72
N SER A 373 -15.97 3.04 -1.00
CA SER A 373 -16.96 4.05 -1.39
C SER A 373 -16.41 5.46 -1.25
N LEU A 374 -16.88 6.39 -2.11
CA LEU A 374 -16.47 7.79 -2.05
C LEU A 374 -16.80 8.43 -0.69
N GLU A 375 -17.94 8.05 -0.10
CA GLU A 375 -18.34 8.50 1.24
C GLU A 375 -17.29 8.12 2.29
N MET A 376 -16.89 6.85 2.32
CA MET A 376 -15.95 6.33 3.31
C MET A 376 -14.53 6.87 3.08
N VAL A 377 -14.12 7.05 1.83
CA VAL A 377 -12.86 7.71 1.47
C VAL A 377 -12.86 9.18 1.91
N ASN A 378 -13.92 9.94 1.66
CA ASN A 378 -14.01 11.34 2.12
C ASN A 378 -14.00 11.46 3.65
N LYS A 379 -14.73 10.56 4.34
CA LYS A 379 -14.72 10.47 5.80
C LYS A 379 -13.31 10.21 6.33
N TYR A 380 -12.60 9.25 5.72
CA TYR A 380 -11.23 8.94 6.05
C TYR A 380 -10.29 10.11 5.80
N TYR A 381 -10.32 10.70 4.60
CA TYR A 381 -9.43 11.81 4.24
C TYR A 381 -9.61 13.03 5.11
N LYS A 382 -10.84 13.35 5.51
CA LYS A 382 -11.07 14.42 6.47
C LYS A 382 -10.45 14.12 7.83
N ALA A 383 -10.68 12.91 8.37
CA ALA A 383 -10.15 12.51 9.67
C ALA A 383 -8.62 12.37 9.67
N GLY A 384 -8.04 11.80 8.60
CA GLY A 384 -6.60 11.68 8.40
C GLY A 384 -5.92 13.05 8.26
N TYR A 385 -6.53 13.98 7.53
CA TYR A 385 -6.05 15.37 7.46
C TYR A 385 -6.00 16.02 8.85
N ASP A 386 -7.06 15.87 9.65
CA ASP A 386 -7.12 16.43 11.00
C ASP A 386 -6.08 15.77 11.92
N ALA A 387 -5.82 14.47 11.77
CA ALA A 387 -4.76 13.75 12.47
C ALA A 387 -3.36 14.27 12.09
N VAL A 388 -3.09 14.55 10.81
CA VAL A 388 -1.82 15.17 10.41
C VAL A 388 -1.69 16.58 11.02
N ARG A 389 -2.75 17.38 10.94
CA ARG A 389 -2.76 18.78 11.43
C ARG A 389 -2.62 18.91 12.93
N LYS A 390 -2.97 17.88 13.70
CA LYS A 390 -2.70 17.80 15.14
C LYS A 390 -1.22 17.87 15.48
N HIS A 391 -0.34 17.36 14.60
CA HIS A 391 1.11 17.27 14.85
C HIS A 391 1.95 18.17 13.95
N SER A 392 1.48 18.48 12.73
CA SER A 392 2.20 19.30 11.77
C SER A 392 1.29 20.27 11.01
N SER A 393 1.61 21.56 11.13
CA SER A 393 0.96 22.64 10.35
C SER A 393 1.58 22.84 8.97
N THR A 394 2.73 22.21 8.68
CA THR A 394 3.52 22.46 7.47
C THR A 394 3.60 21.25 6.53
N ALA A 395 3.44 20.02 7.04
CA ALA A 395 3.45 18.84 6.18
C ALA A 395 2.28 18.90 5.19
N TYR A 396 2.55 18.57 3.93
CA TYR A 396 1.50 18.39 2.94
C TYR A 396 0.72 17.11 3.22
N VAL A 397 -0.56 17.11 2.92
CA VAL A 397 -1.44 15.94 3.09
C VAL A 397 -1.85 15.46 1.72
N VAL A 398 -1.37 14.27 1.34
CA VAL A 398 -1.59 13.69 0.02
C VAL A 398 -2.78 12.73 0.09
N MET A 399 -3.68 12.83 -0.88
CA MET A 399 -4.89 12.04 -1.02
C MET A 399 -4.86 11.35 -2.39
N SER A 400 -4.68 10.03 -2.40
CA SER A 400 -4.71 9.24 -3.62
C SER A 400 -6.11 9.21 -4.22
N ASN A 401 -6.22 9.45 -5.52
CA ASN A 401 -7.48 9.24 -6.23
C ASN A 401 -7.89 7.76 -6.12
N ARG A 402 -9.20 7.51 -6.08
CA ARG A 402 -9.66 6.12 -6.15
C ARG A 402 -9.32 5.54 -7.51
N LEU A 403 -9.01 4.25 -7.51
CA LEU A 403 -8.89 3.49 -8.75
C LEU A 403 -10.27 3.09 -9.28
N GLY A 404 -10.35 2.87 -10.59
CA GLY A 404 -11.56 2.43 -11.28
C GLY A 404 -12.17 3.51 -12.16
N GLN A 405 -13.41 3.26 -12.63
CA GLN A 405 -14.14 4.21 -13.47
C GLN A 405 -14.77 5.30 -12.60
N ILE A 406 -14.01 6.34 -12.31
CA ILE A 406 -14.38 7.46 -11.42
C ILE A 406 -14.04 8.80 -12.08
N ASP A 407 -14.65 9.88 -11.57
CA ASP A 407 -14.26 11.23 -11.95
C ASP A 407 -12.95 11.58 -11.22
N ALA A 408 -11.89 11.93 -11.97
CA ALA A 408 -10.60 12.31 -11.40
C ALA A 408 -10.65 13.54 -10.48
N ARG A 409 -11.76 14.29 -10.46
CA ARG A 409 -12.02 15.41 -9.53
C ARG A 409 -13.00 15.07 -8.40
N GLU A 410 -13.39 13.82 -8.20
CA GLU A 410 -14.39 13.47 -7.16
C GLU A 410 -13.99 13.87 -5.73
N LEU A 411 -12.69 14.05 -5.48
CA LEU A 411 -12.13 14.49 -4.19
C LEU A 411 -12.00 16.02 -4.07
N PHE A 412 -12.16 16.78 -5.16
CA PHE A 412 -11.99 18.24 -5.15
C PHE A 412 -12.91 18.98 -4.18
N PRO A 413 -14.21 18.59 -4.03
CA PRO A 413 -15.08 19.24 -3.05
C PRO A 413 -14.55 19.18 -1.62
N LEU A 414 -13.81 18.13 -1.26
CA LEU A 414 -13.15 18.00 0.03
C LEU A 414 -11.78 18.70 0.01
N ALA A 415 -10.89 18.28 -0.90
CA ALA A 415 -9.49 18.68 -0.90
C ALA A 415 -9.29 20.19 -1.07
N SER A 416 -10.08 20.86 -1.92
CA SER A 416 -9.92 22.30 -2.17
C SER A 416 -10.14 23.17 -0.92
N GLY A 417 -10.84 22.65 0.09
CA GLY A 417 -11.06 23.33 1.37
C GLY A 417 -9.94 23.10 2.41
N LEU A 418 -8.93 22.29 2.08
CA LEU A 418 -7.92 21.82 3.03
C LEU A 418 -6.55 22.42 2.69
N MET A 419 -6.03 23.28 3.56
CA MET A 419 -4.72 23.90 3.35
C MET A 419 -3.61 22.84 3.25
N GLY A 420 -2.79 22.93 2.20
CA GLY A 420 -1.69 22.00 1.95
C GLY A 420 -2.13 20.60 1.49
N SER A 421 -3.35 20.46 0.97
CA SER A 421 -3.81 19.22 0.35
C SER A 421 -3.20 19.00 -1.02
N VAL A 422 -2.94 17.74 -1.34
CA VAL A 422 -2.41 17.29 -2.62
C VAL A 422 -3.28 16.13 -3.11
N ILE A 423 -3.65 16.12 -4.39
CA ILE A 423 -4.27 14.97 -5.05
C ILE A 423 -3.17 14.18 -5.76
N ASP A 424 -3.13 12.89 -5.49
CA ASP A 424 -2.21 11.96 -6.15
C ASP A 424 -2.94 11.17 -7.25
N VAL A 425 -2.31 11.09 -8.42
CA VAL A 425 -2.74 10.34 -9.59
C VAL A 425 -1.62 9.43 -10.08
N HIS A 426 -1.97 8.20 -10.43
CA HIS A 426 -1.00 7.22 -10.91
C HIS A 426 -1.20 6.95 -12.39
N TYR A 427 -0.11 6.97 -13.16
CA TYR A 427 -0.15 6.85 -14.62
C TYR A 427 0.75 5.72 -15.12
N TYR A 428 0.13 4.70 -15.70
CA TYR A 428 0.82 3.60 -16.38
C TYR A 428 0.44 3.51 -17.88
N TYR A 429 1.17 2.70 -18.64
CA TYR A 429 1.14 2.63 -20.10
C TYR A 429 -0.08 1.86 -20.66
N LEU A 430 -0.34 1.99 -21.98
CA LEU A 430 -1.53 1.42 -22.63
C LEU A 430 -1.36 0.83 -24.05
N PHE A 431 -0.26 1.08 -24.79
CA PHE A 431 -0.20 0.72 -26.23
C PHE A 431 1.02 -0.10 -26.65
N SER A 432 0.91 -0.76 -27.81
CA SER A 432 1.92 -1.67 -28.36
C SER A 432 2.93 -1.03 -29.32
N THR A 433 2.85 0.28 -29.60
CA THR A 433 3.80 0.98 -30.49
C THR A 433 4.45 2.18 -29.81
N VAL A 434 5.70 2.49 -30.19
CA VAL A 434 6.48 3.60 -29.60
C VAL A 434 5.75 4.94 -29.77
N GLN A 435 5.37 5.29 -31.01
CA GLN A 435 4.83 6.61 -31.31
C GLN A 435 3.47 6.83 -30.65
N GLN A 436 2.60 5.80 -30.61
CA GLN A 436 1.31 5.92 -29.93
C GLN A 436 1.47 6.20 -28.43
N ASN A 437 2.43 5.54 -27.76
CA ASN A 437 2.70 5.81 -26.35
C ASN A 437 3.20 7.25 -26.12
N ILE A 438 4.10 7.75 -26.97
CA ILE A 438 4.61 9.13 -26.88
C ILE A 438 3.48 10.15 -27.15
N ASP A 439 2.70 9.95 -28.20
CA ASP A 439 1.59 10.84 -28.56
C ASP A 439 0.53 10.86 -27.46
N TYR A 440 0.21 9.70 -26.88
CA TYR A 440 -0.73 9.60 -25.77
C TYR A 440 -0.26 10.38 -24.54
N VAL A 441 1.04 10.38 -24.25
CA VAL A 441 1.60 11.20 -23.17
C VAL A 441 1.40 12.70 -23.46
N TYR A 442 1.77 13.17 -24.66
CA TYR A 442 1.63 14.59 -24.99
C TYR A 442 0.18 15.05 -25.13
N ILE A 443 -0.74 14.19 -25.57
CA ILE A 443 -2.14 14.53 -25.83
C ILE A 443 -2.98 14.21 -24.61
N ASN A 444 -3.16 12.93 -24.30
CA ASN A 444 -4.09 12.44 -23.28
C ASN A 444 -3.59 12.74 -21.87
N ARG A 445 -2.33 12.41 -21.53
CA ARG A 445 -1.81 12.69 -20.18
C ARG A 445 -1.71 14.19 -19.91
N THR A 446 -1.40 15.01 -20.93
CA THR A 446 -1.51 16.48 -20.79
C THR A 446 -2.93 16.92 -20.44
N GLN A 447 -3.95 16.39 -21.11
CA GLN A 447 -5.35 16.75 -20.85
C GLN A 447 -5.79 16.29 -19.46
N GLU A 448 -5.47 15.06 -19.06
CA GLU A 448 -5.78 14.52 -17.74
C GLU A 448 -5.11 15.32 -16.63
N LEU A 449 -3.81 15.61 -16.77
CA LEU A 449 -3.07 16.42 -15.79
C LEU A 449 -3.64 17.84 -15.71
N THR A 450 -3.97 18.45 -16.85
CA THR A 450 -4.61 19.78 -16.89
C THR A 450 -5.98 19.74 -16.22
N TYR A 451 -6.72 18.64 -16.38
CA TYR A 451 -7.99 18.45 -15.70
C TYR A 451 -7.80 18.41 -14.19
N VAL A 452 -6.81 17.71 -13.64
CA VAL A 452 -6.59 17.69 -12.18
C VAL A 452 -5.72 18.84 -11.64
N THR A 453 -5.24 19.75 -12.49
CA THR A 453 -4.42 20.91 -12.09
C THR A 453 -5.20 22.20 -12.28
N THR A 454 -5.70 22.80 -11.20
CA THR A 454 -6.49 24.06 -11.26
C THR A 454 -5.88 25.14 -10.38
N SER A 455 -6.10 26.42 -10.73
CA SER A 455 -5.49 27.56 -10.04
C SER A 455 -5.90 27.71 -8.57
N ASN A 456 -7.10 27.26 -8.21
CA ASN A 456 -7.66 27.34 -6.86
C ASN A 456 -7.94 25.96 -6.24
N GLY A 457 -7.43 24.89 -6.86
CA GLY A 457 -7.62 23.52 -6.38
C GLY A 457 -6.48 23.03 -5.49
N PRO A 458 -6.55 21.77 -5.06
CA PRO A 458 -5.43 21.11 -4.40
C PRO A 458 -4.20 21.07 -5.33
N LEU A 459 -3.01 20.89 -4.74
CA LEU A 459 -1.82 20.61 -5.53
C LEU A 459 -1.96 19.23 -6.19
N THR A 460 -1.23 18.99 -7.26
CA THR A 460 -1.31 17.75 -8.05
C THR A 460 0.03 17.04 -7.99
N PHE A 461 0.00 15.76 -7.65
CA PHE A 461 1.16 14.88 -7.57
C PHE A 461 0.96 13.69 -8.52
N ILE A 462 2.01 13.32 -9.24
CA ILE A 462 2.05 12.07 -10.00
C ILE A 462 2.90 11.10 -9.19
N GLY A 463 2.27 10.45 -8.21
CA GLY A 463 2.96 9.64 -7.21
C GLY A 463 3.54 8.34 -7.74
N GLU A 464 2.99 7.84 -8.84
CA GLU A 464 3.52 6.65 -9.50
C GLU A 464 3.45 6.76 -11.03
N TRP A 465 4.61 6.54 -11.66
CA TRP A 465 4.77 6.38 -13.10
C TRP A 465 6.07 5.62 -13.41
N VAL A 466 6.15 5.03 -14.60
CA VAL A 466 7.30 4.24 -15.06
C VAL A 466 7.63 4.49 -16.51
N ALA A 467 8.87 4.18 -16.91
CA ALA A 467 9.28 4.18 -18.31
C ALA A 467 9.31 2.76 -18.92
N GLU A 468 8.61 1.80 -18.31
CA GLU A 468 8.32 0.48 -18.89
C GLU A 468 7.02 0.52 -19.71
N TRP A 469 6.91 -0.34 -20.73
CA TRP A 469 5.76 -0.45 -21.63
C TRP A 469 5.66 -1.82 -22.32
N GLN A 470 4.61 -2.05 -23.10
CA GLN A 470 4.41 -3.32 -23.82
C GLN A 470 5.12 -3.42 -25.19
N VAL A 471 5.89 -2.40 -25.59
CA VAL A 471 6.54 -2.38 -26.91
C VAL A 471 7.70 -3.40 -26.94
N GLN A 472 7.56 -4.42 -27.79
CA GLN A 472 8.59 -5.44 -27.97
C GLN A 472 9.73 -4.93 -28.85
N GLY A 473 10.98 -5.22 -28.45
CA GLY A 473 12.18 -4.90 -29.24
C GLY A 473 12.49 -3.40 -29.38
N ALA A 474 11.92 -2.54 -28.52
CA ALA A 474 12.21 -1.11 -28.51
C ALA A 474 13.70 -0.83 -28.26
N SER A 475 14.24 0.16 -28.99
CA SER A 475 15.63 0.59 -28.81
C SER A 475 15.81 1.39 -27.52
N LYS A 476 17.06 1.56 -27.08
CA LYS A 476 17.38 2.46 -25.96
C LYS A 476 16.89 3.88 -26.24
N GLU A 477 17.05 4.35 -27.47
CA GLU A 477 16.61 5.67 -27.92
C GLU A 477 15.08 5.81 -27.83
N ASP A 478 14.31 4.75 -28.07
CA ASP A 478 12.86 4.77 -27.91
C ASP A 478 12.45 4.93 -26.44
N TYR A 479 13.09 4.20 -25.53
CA TYR A 479 12.87 4.37 -24.09
C TYR A 479 13.25 5.78 -23.62
N GLN A 480 14.38 6.33 -24.10
CA GLN A 480 14.79 7.70 -23.79
C GLN A 480 13.75 8.73 -24.27
N ARG A 481 13.24 8.58 -25.49
CA ARG A 481 12.20 9.46 -26.05
C ARG A 481 10.92 9.38 -25.23
N TYR A 482 10.53 8.18 -24.79
CA TYR A 482 9.34 7.98 -23.96
C TYR A 482 9.48 8.54 -22.55
N ALA A 483 10.59 8.25 -21.86
CA ALA A 483 10.89 8.81 -20.55
C ALA A 483 10.93 10.34 -20.61
N LYS A 484 11.53 10.92 -21.65
CA LYS A 484 11.54 12.36 -21.87
C LYS A 484 10.13 12.92 -22.04
N ALA A 485 9.28 12.29 -22.87
CA ALA A 485 7.91 12.74 -23.07
C ALA A 485 7.12 12.76 -21.75
N GLN A 486 7.29 11.72 -20.92
CA GLN A 486 6.68 11.65 -19.60
C GLN A 486 7.19 12.76 -18.69
N LEU A 487 8.50 12.98 -18.58
CA LEU A 487 9.06 14.08 -17.79
C LEU A 487 8.56 15.47 -18.26
N ASP A 488 8.53 15.73 -19.57
CA ASP A 488 8.03 16.98 -20.14
C ASP A 488 6.56 17.28 -19.75
N VAL A 489 5.75 16.23 -19.53
CA VAL A 489 4.36 16.36 -19.05
C VAL A 489 4.31 16.42 -17.53
N PHE A 490 4.94 15.46 -16.86
CA PHE A 490 4.79 15.22 -15.43
C PHE A 490 5.48 16.27 -14.57
N GLU A 491 6.53 16.93 -15.06
CA GLU A 491 7.13 18.10 -14.39
C GLU A 491 6.14 19.28 -14.25
N ARG A 492 5.02 19.29 -14.98
CA ARG A 492 3.96 20.30 -14.86
C ARG A 492 3.05 20.09 -13.65
N ALA A 493 3.07 18.91 -13.02
CA ALA A 493 2.35 18.66 -11.78
C ALA A 493 2.82 19.64 -10.69
N THR A 494 1.88 20.26 -9.99
CA THR A 494 2.18 21.40 -9.10
C THR A 494 2.87 21.00 -7.81
N PHE A 495 2.69 19.75 -7.36
CA PHE A 495 3.45 19.16 -6.26
C PHE A 495 4.72 18.46 -6.73
N GLY A 496 4.66 17.79 -7.89
CA GLY A 496 5.79 17.08 -8.50
C GLY A 496 5.43 15.66 -8.94
N TRP A 497 6.43 14.77 -8.99
CA TRP A 497 6.27 13.38 -9.42
C TRP A 497 7.17 12.43 -8.64
N ALA A 498 6.81 11.14 -8.60
CA ALA A 498 7.63 10.05 -8.07
C ALA A 498 7.66 8.85 -9.01
N TYR A 499 8.87 8.43 -9.41
CA TYR A 499 9.05 7.26 -10.28
C TYR A 499 8.88 5.96 -9.49
N TRP A 500 8.18 4.97 -10.03
CA TRP A 500 8.04 3.64 -9.43
C TRP A 500 8.98 2.63 -10.10
N THR A 501 10.07 2.18 -9.50
CA THR A 501 10.58 2.33 -8.14
C THR A 501 12.12 2.48 -8.21
N LEU A 502 12.81 2.66 -7.08
CA LEU A 502 14.28 2.80 -7.07
C LEU A 502 14.99 1.54 -7.56
N LYS A 503 14.58 0.37 -7.07
CA LYS A 503 15.16 -0.94 -7.38
C LYS A 503 14.08 -1.92 -7.78
N ASN A 504 14.34 -2.71 -8.82
CA ASN A 504 13.44 -3.77 -9.28
C ASN A 504 14.27 -4.85 -10.00
N VAL A 505 13.79 -6.10 -10.02
CA VAL A 505 14.39 -7.15 -10.85
C VAL A 505 14.20 -6.90 -12.35
N ASN A 506 13.16 -6.15 -12.73
CA ASN A 506 12.90 -5.74 -14.10
C ASN A 506 13.56 -4.38 -14.37
N ASN A 507 14.45 -4.35 -15.36
CA ASN A 507 15.35 -3.22 -15.60
C ASN A 507 14.65 -1.86 -15.75
N HIS A 508 13.61 -1.73 -16.57
CA HIS A 508 12.94 -0.43 -16.75
C HIS A 508 11.89 -0.09 -15.68
N TRP A 509 11.72 -0.94 -14.67
CA TRP A 509 11.04 -0.59 -13.41
C TRP A 509 12.03 -0.10 -12.34
N SER A 510 13.34 -0.24 -12.58
CA SER A 510 14.41 0.15 -11.66
C SER A 510 15.01 1.48 -12.07
N LEU A 511 14.65 2.57 -11.39
CA LEU A 511 15.19 3.90 -11.70
C LEU A 511 16.71 3.94 -11.57
N GLU A 512 17.27 3.24 -10.58
CA GLU A 512 18.72 3.12 -10.40
C GLU A 512 19.37 2.53 -11.67
N TRP A 513 18.80 1.46 -12.22
CA TRP A 513 19.30 0.85 -13.44
C TRP A 513 19.14 1.79 -14.63
N MET A 514 17.99 2.46 -14.76
CA MET A 514 17.70 3.39 -15.84
C MET A 514 18.70 4.55 -15.89
N ILE A 515 19.06 5.12 -14.74
CA ILE A 515 20.06 6.19 -14.64
C ILE A 515 21.46 5.65 -14.97
N LYS A 516 21.87 4.54 -14.34
CA LYS A 516 23.22 3.97 -14.54
C LYS A 516 23.49 3.53 -15.98
N ASN A 517 22.44 3.17 -16.73
CA ASN A 517 22.53 2.74 -18.12
C ASN A 517 22.15 3.86 -19.11
N CYS A 518 21.97 5.10 -18.65
CA CYS A 518 21.62 6.27 -19.46
C CYS A 518 20.31 6.12 -20.27
N TYR A 519 19.30 5.45 -19.73
CA TYR A 519 17.95 5.41 -20.30
C TYR A 519 17.10 6.62 -19.87
N ILE A 520 17.44 7.24 -18.74
CA ILE A 520 16.81 8.45 -18.23
C ILE A 520 17.87 9.41 -17.68
N ASN A 521 17.65 10.72 -17.80
CA ASN A 521 18.48 11.77 -17.23
C ASN A 521 17.55 12.80 -16.56
N LEU A 522 17.87 13.22 -15.33
CA LEU A 522 16.94 13.92 -14.40
C LEU A 522 17.34 15.36 -14.06
#